data_AF-F4GV48-F1
#
_entry.id   AF-F4GV48-F1
#
_cell.length_a   1.000
_cell.length_b   1.000
_cell.length_c   1.000
_cell.angle_alpha   90.00
_cell.angle_beta   90.00
_cell.angle_gamma   90.00
#
_symmetry.space_group_name_H-M   'P 1'
#
loop_
_entity.id
_entity.type
_entity.pdbx_description
1 polymer ?
#
loop_
_entity_poly.entity_id
_entity_poly.type
_entity_poly.pdbx_seq_one_letter_code
_entity_poly.pdbx_strand_id
1 'polypeptide(L)'
;MTRTKVSAIVFAFSTLIAGQAMAANTDAPVTREQVKAELAEAIRTGNIVTGESSAKLNEQFPALYPEQQVQSTVTRAQVQAELAEAIRTGNVTVGESSAKLNEVFPQQYAQQSVDSKSRAEVRTELAEAAANGWFDRHIEA
;
A
#
# COMPACT_ATOMS: atom_id res chain seq x y z
N MET A 1 -46.16 6.84 57.47
CA MET A 1 -45.93 8.02 56.61
C MET A 1 -44.71 7.77 55.74
N THR A 2 -44.92 7.40 54.48
CA THR A 2 -43.88 7.22 53.47
C THR A 2 -43.36 8.57 53.00
N ARG A 3 -42.05 8.82 53.10
CA ARG A 3 -41.41 9.99 52.48
C ARG A 3 -40.21 9.55 51.66
N THR A 4 -40.47 9.43 50.37
CA THR A 4 -39.52 9.36 49.27
C THR A 4 -38.68 10.64 49.20
N LYS A 5 -37.36 10.49 49.18
CA LYS A 5 -36.43 11.53 48.71
C LYS A 5 -35.47 10.88 47.74
N VAL A 6 -35.77 11.02 46.46
CA VAL A 6 -34.85 10.77 45.35
C VAL A 6 -33.84 11.91 45.37
N SER A 7 -32.60 11.63 45.79
CA SER A 7 -31.51 12.59 45.71
C SER A 7 -30.65 12.23 44.51
N ALA A 8 -30.85 12.97 43.43
CA ALA A 8 -30.00 12.94 42.24
C ALA A 8 -28.60 13.47 42.62
N ILE A 9 -27.59 12.62 42.53
CA ILE A 9 -26.20 13.07 42.47
C ILE A 9 -25.73 12.84 41.04
N VAL A 10 -25.71 13.94 40.31
CA VAL A 10 -25.03 14.11 39.02
C VAL A 10 -23.53 14.14 39.33
N PHE A 11 -22.79 13.09 38.98
CA PHE A 11 -21.33 13.18 38.86
C PHE A 11 -21.00 13.46 37.40
N ALA A 12 -20.66 14.72 37.16
CA ALA A 12 -20.15 15.20 35.89
C ALA A 12 -18.73 14.64 35.63
N PHE A 13 -18.53 14.20 34.38
CA PHE A 13 -17.30 14.19 33.59
C PHE A 13 -15.95 14.07 34.29
N SER A 14 -15.27 12.97 34.02
CA SER A 14 -13.84 12.99 33.67
C SER A 14 -13.55 11.84 32.71
N THR A 15 -13.87 12.04 31.43
CA THR A 15 -13.29 11.24 30.35
C THR A 15 -11.78 11.47 30.36
N LEU A 16 -11.01 10.58 30.99
CA LEU A 16 -9.57 10.49 30.76
C LEU A 16 -9.36 9.85 29.39
N ILE A 17 -9.56 10.66 28.35
CA ILE A 17 -9.02 10.38 27.03
C ILE A 17 -7.52 10.57 27.20
N ALA A 18 -6.80 9.48 27.48
CA ALA A 18 -5.37 9.45 27.20
C ALA A 18 -5.23 9.80 25.71
N GLY A 19 -4.65 10.98 25.46
CA GLY A 19 -4.60 11.63 24.16
C GLY A 19 -4.03 10.70 23.10
N GLN A 20 -4.93 10.15 22.30
CA GLN A 20 -4.66 9.77 20.93
C GLN A 20 -4.43 11.07 20.16
N ALA A 21 -3.17 11.47 20.03
CA ALA A 21 -2.76 12.53 19.12
C ALA A 21 -1.56 12.04 18.32
N MET A 22 -1.78 11.03 17.47
CA MET A 22 -1.06 10.95 16.21
C MET A 22 -1.64 12.03 15.29
N ALA A 23 -1.19 13.27 15.47
CA ALA A 23 -1.31 14.29 14.46
C ALA A 23 0.05 14.37 13.78
N ALA A 24 0.14 13.82 12.57
CA ALA A 24 1.16 14.18 11.61
C ALA A 24 0.98 15.67 11.29
N ASN A 25 1.52 16.53 12.15
CA ASN A 25 1.62 17.95 11.91
C ASN A 25 2.96 18.18 11.24
N THR A 26 2.98 18.14 9.91
CA THR A 26 4.18 18.36 9.10
C THR A 26 4.72 19.79 9.21
N ASP A 27 4.02 20.68 9.93
CA ASP A 27 4.37 22.09 10.16
C ASP A 27 4.64 22.45 11.63
N ALA A 28 4.68 21.47 12.55
CA ALA A 28 5.13 21.73 13.92
C ALA A 28 6.68 21.82 13.98
N PRO A 29 7.27 22.84 14.63
CA PRO A 29 8.72 22.91 14.75
C PRO A 29 9.25 21.69 15.51
N VAL A 30 10.06 20.88 14.85
CA VAL A 30 10.71 19.71 15.46
C VAL A 30 11.49 20.15 16.71
N THR A 31 11.16 19.55 17.85
CA THR A 31 11.88 19.85 19.08
C THR A 31 13.26 19.17 19.06
N ARG A 32 14.25 19.76 19.76
CA ARG A 32 15.59 19.13 19.89
C ARG A 32 15.51 17.71 20.43
N GLU A 33 14.52 17.46 21.28
CA GLU A 33 14.30 16.17 21.93
C GLU A 33 13.75 15.14 20.95
N GLN A 34 12.84 15.56 20.06
CA GLN A 34 12.36 14.75 18.95
C GLN A 34 13.47 14.40 17.96
N VAL A 35 14.33 15.37 17.61
CA VAL A 35 15.48 15.13 16.72
C VAL A 35 16.46 14.12 17.33
N LYS A 36 16.71 14.18 18.65
CA LYS A 36 17.55 13.18 19.34
C LYS A 36 16.92 11.80 19.35
N ALA A 37 15.61 11.71 19.55
CA ALA A 37 14.87 10.45 19.49
C ALA A 37 14.93 9.83 18.09
N GLU A 38 14.72 10.64 17.05
CA GLU A 38 14.80 10.21 15.65
C GLU A 38 16.21 9.77 15.26
N LEU A 39 17.24 10.49 15.71
CA LEU A 39 18.64 10.08 15.49
C LEU A 39 18.95 8.75 16.18
N ALA A 40 18.53 8.58 17.43
CA ALA A 40 18.72 7.32 18.17
C ALA A 40 17.99 6.16 17.48
N GLU A 41 16.81 6.40 16.92
CA GLU A 41 16.08 5.42 16.12
C GLU A 41 16.81 5.08 14.82
N ALA A 42 17.28 6.08 14.07
CA ALA A 42 18.03 5.86 12.83
C ALA A 42 19.31 5.06 13.06
N ILE A 43 20.03 5.31 14.16
CA ILE A 43 21.20 4.51 14.59
C ILE A 43 20.77 3.08 14.86
N ARG A 44 19.71 2.88 15.67
CA ARG A 44 19.23 1.56 16.06
C ARG A 44 18.78 0.72 14.87
N THR A 45 18.13 1.33 13.88
CA THR A 45 17.62 0.62 12.68
C THR A 45 18.62 0.60 11.53
N GLY A 46 19.79 1.22 11.67
CA GLY A 46 20.78 1.34 10.60
C GLY A 46 20.31 2.19 9.41
N ASN A 47 19.31 3.05 9.61
CA ASN A 47 18.80 4.01 8.61
C ASN A 47 19.73 5.24 8.49
N ILE A 48 21.04 4.99 8.44
CA ILE A 48 22.07 6.02 8.33
C ILE A 48 22.89 5.72 7.09
N VAL A 49 23.03 6.72 6.24
CA VAL A 49 23.92 6.68 5.10
C VAL A 49 25.30 7.12 5.57
N THR A 50 26.33 6.33 5.26
CA THR A 50 27.72 6.64 5.58
C THR A 50 28.62 6.27 4.41
N GLY A 51 29.66 7.08 4.18
CA GLY A 51 30.57 6.92 3.04
C GLY A 51 29.96 7.37 1.71
N GLU A 52 30.62 6.99 0.62
CA GLU A 52 30.27 7.45 -0.74
C GLU A 52 29.17 6.60 -1.40
N SER A 53 28.86 5.42 -0.85
CA SER A 53 27.96 4.45 -1.50
C SER A 53 26.50 4.89 -1.52
N SER A 54 26.14 5.98 -0.84
CA SER A 54 24.76 6.45 -0.62
C SER A 54 23.80 5.39 -0.05
N ALA A 55 24.32 4.21 0.31
CA ALA A 55 23.59 3.09 0.84
C ALA A 55 23.48 3.20 2.36
N LYS A 56 22.38 2.71 2.89
CA LYS A 56 22.17 2.69 4.34
C LYS A 56 22.98 1.58 4.98
N LEU A 57 23.31 1.74 6.26
CA LEU A 57 24.07 0.73 7.01
C LEU A 57 23.31 -0.59 7.15
N ASN A 58 21.98 -0.56 7.27
CA ASN A 58 21.16 -1.77 7.30
C ASN A 58 21.12 -2.52 5.96
N GLU A 59 21.32 -1.83 4.83
CA GLU A 59 21.42 -2.44 3.51
C GLU A 59 22.80 -3.07 3.29
N GLN A 60 23.86 -2.42 3.79
CA GLN A 60 25.24 -2.90 3.66
C GLN A 60 25.58 -4.01 4.66
N PHE A 61 25.04 -3.93 5.88
CA PHE A 61 25.31 -4.87 6.97
C PHE A 61 24.01 -5.35 7.63
N PRO A 62 23.13 -6.05 6.90
CA PRO A 62 21.82 -6.46 7.40
C PRO A 62 21.90 -7.33 8.67
N ALA A 63 22.99 -8.10 8.84
CA ALA A 63 23.19 -8.93 10.03
C ALA A 63 23.42 -8.16 11.34
N LEU A 64 23.74 -6.86 11.27
CA LEU A 64 24.02 -6.01 12.44
C LEU A 64 22.80 -5.20 12.91
N TYR A 65 21.71 -5.23 12.15
CA TYR A 65 20.52 -4.42 12.43
C TYR A 65 19.27 -5.29 12.50
N PRO A 66 18.27 -4.91 13.30
CA PRO A 66 17.00 -5.62 13.34
C PRO A 66 16.31 -5.54 11.97
N GLU A 67 15.72 -6.65 11.52
CA GLU A 67 14.92 -6.67 10.30
C GLU A 67 13.81 -5.63 10.38
N GLN A 68 13.80 -4.72 9.41
CA GLN A 68 12.81 -3.67 9.34
C GLN A 68 11.51 -4.33 8.88
N GLN A 69 10.53 -4.38 9.79
CA GLN A 69 9.20 -4.88 9.47
C GLN A 69 8.57 -3.88 8.50
N VAL A 70 8.68 -4.17 7.20
CA VAL A 70 7.90 -3.49 6.17
C VAL A 70 6.44 -3.81 6.50
N GLN A 71 5.74 -2.85 7.10
CA GLN A 71 4.31 -2.99 7.33
C GLN A 71 3.65 -3.13 5.96
N SER A 72 3.20 -4.34 5.63
CA SER A 72 2.48 -4.58 4.39
C SER A 72 1.18 -3.81 4.44
N THR A 73 0.93 -2.97 3.43
CA THR A 73 -0.37 -2.30 3.26
C THR A 73 -1.50 -3.30 2.98
N VAL A 74 -1.14 -4.52 2.57
CA VAL A 74 -2.06 -5.64 2.36
C VAL A 74 -2.22 -6.49 3.61
N THR A 75 -3.47 -6.83 3.92
CA THR A 75 -3.81 -7.76 5.00
C THR A 75 -3.60 -9.20 4.56
N ARG A 76 -3.37 -10.11 5.51
CA ARG A 76 -3.25 -11.54 5.22
C ARG A 76 -4.50 -12.13 4.55
N ALA A 77 -5.68 -11.59 4.86
CA ALA A 77 -6.93 -11.98 4.24
C ALA A 77 -6.98 -11.57 2.75
N GLN A 78 -6.52 -10.36 2.40
CA GLN A 78 -6.42 -9.92 1.01
C GLN A 78 -5.43 -10.77 0.21
N VAL A 79 -4.26 -11.06 0.78
CA VAL A 79 -3.28 -11.95 0.13
C VAL A 79 -3.85 -13.34 -0.14
N GLN A 80 -4.62 -13.91 0.80
CA GLN A 80 -5.28 -15.20 0.59
C GLN A 80 -6.35 -15.14 -0.49
N ALA A 81 -7.13 -14.05 -0.54
CA ALA A 81 -8.13 -13.85 -1.58
C ALA A 81 -7.49 -13.74 -2.98
N GLU A 82 -6.43 -12.93 -3.10
CA GLU A 82 -5.67 -12.77 -4.35
C GLU A 82 -5.01 -14.08 -4.80
N LEU A 83 -4.43 -14.85 -3.86
CA LEU A 83 -3.86 -16.15 -4.18
C LEU A 83 -4.92 -17.15 -4.65
N ALA A 84 -6.07 -17.21 -3.95
CA ALA A 84 -7.17 -18.07 -4.35
C ALA A 84 -7.71 -17.70 -5.74
N GLU A 85 -7.77 -16.41 -6.05
CA GLU A 85 -8.16 -15.91 -7.37
C GLU A 85 -7.12 -16.29 -8.45
N ALA A 86 -5.84 -16.10 -8.19
CA ALA A 86 -4.77 -16.47 -9.11
C ALA A 86 -4.81 -17.98 -9.43
N ILE A 87 -5.02 -18.83 -8.43
CA ILE A 87 -5.18 -20.27 -8.60
C ILE A 87 -6.45 -20.58 -9.42
N ARG A 88 -7.60 -19.98 -9.07
CA ARG A 88 -8.88 -20.21 -9.77
C ARG A 88 -8.80 -19.84 -11.25
N THR A 89 -8.08 -18.78 -11.57
CA THR A 89 -7.93 -18.24 -12.93
C THR A 89 -6.74 -18.85 -13.69
N GLY A 90 -5.92 -19.66 -13.01
CA GLY A 90 -4.69 -20.22 -13.56
C GLY A 90 -3.63 -19.17 -13.85
N ASN A 91 -3.72 -17.96 -13.28
CA ASN A 91 -2.72 -16.90 -13.38
C ASN A 91 -1.55 -17.14 -12.40
N VAL A 92 -1.04 -18.36 -12.42
CA VAL A 92 0.10 -18.81 -11.63
C VAL A 92 1.17 -19.26 -12.61
N THR A 93 2.37 -18.70 -12.49
CA THR A 93 3.52 -19.09 -13.31
C THR A 93 4.05 -20.45 -12.87
N VAL A 94 4.37 -21.31 -13.84
CA VAL A 94 4.94 -22.64 -13.58
C VAL A 94 6.30 -22.81 -14.24
N GLY A 95 7.26 -23.32 -13.47
CA GLY A 95 8.61 -23.62 -13.96
C GLY A 95 9.41 -22.39 -14.42
N GLU A 96 10.44 -22.64 -15.23
CA GLU A 96 11.38 -21.61 -15.72
C GLU A 96 10.85 -20.86 -16.95
N SER A 97 9.82 -21.39 -17.63
CA SER A 97 9.30 -20.82 -18.87
C SER A 97 8.48 -19.54 -18.66
N SER A 98 8.23 -19.14 -17.39
CA SER A 98 7.34 -18.03 -17.02
C SER A 98 5.92 -18.16 -17.59
N ALA A 99 5.55 -19.35 -18.09
CA ALA A 99 4.23 -19.62 -18.65
C ALA A 99 3.20 -19.77 -17.53
N LYS A 100 1.98 -19.30 -17.76
CA LYS A 100 0.89 -19.40 -16.80
C LYS A 100 0.15 -20.73 -16.92
N LEU A 101 -0.38 -21.24 -15.81
CA LEU A 101 -1.13 -22.50 -15.81
C LEU A 101 -2.35 -22.48 -16.75
N ASN A 102 -3.03 -21.35 -16.89
CA ASN A 102 -4.13 -21.21 -17.85
C ASN A 102 -3.69 -21.20 -19.32
N GLU A 103 -2.45 -20.85 -19.61
CA GLU A 103 -1.86 -20.92 -20.96
C GLU A 103 -1.43 -22.35 -21.29
N VAL A 104 -0.86 -23.07 -20.32
CA VAL A 104 -0.40 -24.45 -20.48
C VAL A 104 -1.57 -25.44 -20.48
N PHE A 105 -2.58 -25.21 -19.62
CA PHE A 105 -3.74 -26.09 -19.46
C PHE A 105 -5.07 -25.34 -19.64
N PRO A 106 -5.35 -24.79 -20.82
CA PRO A 106 -6.53 -23.94 -21.05
C PRO A 106 -7.86 -24.68 -20.84
N GLN A 107 -7.87 -26.02 -20.90
CA GLN A 107 -9.07 -26.81 -20.66
C GLN A 107 -9.47 -26.90 -19.17
N GLN A 108 -8.53 -26.61 -18.26
CA GLN A 108 -8.75 -26.71 -16.81
C GLN A 108 -9.20 -25.37 -16.18
N TYR A 109 -9.10 -24.27 -16.93
CA TYR A 109 -9.38 -22.93 -16.44
C TYR A 109 -10.39 -22.24 -17.36
N ALA A 110 -11.33 -21.51 -16.77
CA ALA A 110 -12.24 -20.69 -17.56
C ALA A 110 -11.43 -19.59 -18.27
N GLN A 111 -11.65 -19.43 -19.58
CA GLN A 111 -11.04 -18.32 -20.31
C GLN A 111 -11.52 -17.00 -19.70
N GLN A 112 -10.58 -16.27 -19.11
CA GLN A 112 -10.85 -14.92 -18.66
C GLN A 112 -11.19 -14.09 -19.90
N SER A 113 -12.41 -13.58 -19.98
CA SER A 113 -12.70 -12.51 -20.92
C SER A 113 -11.87 -11.32 -20.49
N VAL A 114 -10.71 -11.15 -21.12
CA VAL A 114 -10.04 -9.85 -21.08
C VAL A 114 -11.08 -8.84 -21.53
N ASP A 115 -11.32 -7.83 -20.69
CA ASP A 115 -12.18 -6.70 -20.99
C ASP A 115 -11.54 -5.98 -22.19
N SER A 116 -11.81 -6.51 -23.36
CA SER A 116 -11.21 -6.13 -24.61
C SER A 116 -12.25 -5.25 -25.26
N LYS A 117 -11.91 -3.97 -25.38
CA LYS A 117 -12.74 -2.98 -26.06
C LYS A 117 -13.28 -3.61 -27.34
N SER A 118 -14.59 -3.53 -27.51
CA SER A 118 -15.23 -4.04 -28.71
C SER A 118 -14.62 -3.37 -29.94
N ARG A 119 -14.65 -4.06 -31.09
CA ARG A 119 -14.20 -3.46 -32.36
C ARG A 119 -14.93 -2.14 -32.67
N ALA A 120 -16.15 -1.98 -32.17
CA ALA A 120 -16.93 -0.75 -32.30
C ALA A 120 -16.34 0.39 -31.46
N GLU A 121 -16.03 0.14 -30.18
CA GLU A 121 -15.37 1.13 -29.31
C GLU A 121 -14.01 1.53 -29.85
N VAL A 122 -13.19 0.57 -30.33
CA VAL A 122 -11.90 0.87 -30.95
C VAL A 122 -12.06 1.76 -32.18
N ARG A 123 -13.12 1.56 -32.99
CA ARG A 123 -13.41 2.42 -34.15
C ARG A 123 -13.86 3.82 -33.73
N THR A 124 -14.64 3.93 -32.66
CA THR A 124 -15.06 5.23 -32.12
C THR A 124 -13.87 6.00 -31.57
N GLU A 125 -13.00 5.37 -30.78
CA GLU A 125 -11.77 5.98 -30.28
C GLU A 125 -10.82 6.39 -31.41
N LEU A 126 -10.71 5.57 -32.47
CA LEU A 126 -9.91 5.91 -33.64
C LEU A 126 -10.47 7.13 -34.39
N ALA A 127 -11.79 7.21 -34.53
CA ALA A 127 -12.46 8.36 -35.14
C ALA A 127 -12.31 9.62 -34.28
N GLU A 128 -12.38 9.49 -32.95
CA GLU A 128 -12.16 10.57 -32.00
C GLU A 128 -10.70 11.05 -32.02
N ALA A 129 -9.72 10.14 -32.03
CA ALA A 129 -8.31 10.46 -32.18
C ALA A 129 -8.02 11.17 -33.52
N ALA A 130 -8.74 10.80 -34.59
CA ALA A 130 -8.64 11.46 -35.90
C ALA A 130 -9.24 12.86 -35.86
N ALA A 131 -10.43 13.02 -35.27
CA ALA A 131 -11.09 14.31 -35.11
C ALA A 131 -10.29 15.28 -34.22
N ASN A 132 -9.58 14.75 -33.22
CA ASN A 132 -8.73 15.53 -32.32
C ASN A 132 -7.30 15.75 -32.86
N GLY A 133 -6.97 15.27 -34.07
CA GLY A 133 -5.67 15.48 -34.70
C GLY A 133 -4.50 14.79 -33.97
N TRP A 134 -4.75 13.68 -33.28
CA TRP A 134 -3.73 12.99 -32.47
C TRP A 134 -2.73 12.18 -33.29
N PHE A 135 -3.01 11.93 -34.57
CA PHE A 135 -2.12 11.18 -35.46
C PHE A 135 -0.94 12.01 -35.99
N ASP A 136 -1.07 13.33 -36.11
CA ASP A 136 -0.03 14.20 -36.69
C ASP A 136 0.99 14.74 -35.68
N ARG A 137 0.70 14.69 -34.37
CA ARG A 137 1.58 15.27 -33.33
C ARG A 137 2.90 14.51 -33.06
N HIS A 138 3.21 13.45 -33.81
CA HIS A 138 4.42 12.64 -33.62
C HIS A 138 5.44 12.73 -34.77
N ILE A 139 5.25 13.62 -35.76
CA ILE A 139 6.23 13.86 -36.83
C ILE A 139 6.66 15.34 -36.84
N GLU A 140 7.17 15.84 -35.72
CA GLU A 140 8.07 17.01 -35.70
C GLU A 140 9.12 16.81 -34.60
N ALA A 141 10.25 16.21 -34.97
CA ALA A 141 11.53 16.27 -34.26
C ALA A 141 12.67 16.19 -35.29
#